data_AF-A0A838I8W9-F1
#
_entry.id   AF-A0A838I8W9-F1
#
_cell.length_a   1.000
_cell.length_b   1.000
_cell.length_c   1.000
_cell.angle_alpha   90.00
_cell.angle_beta   90.00
_cell.angle_gamma   90.00
#
_symmetry.space_group_name_H-M   'P 1'
#
loop_
_entity.id
_entity.type
_entity.pdbx_description
1 polymer ?
#
loop_
_entity_poly.entity_id
_entity_poly.type
_entity_poly.pdbx_seq_one_letter_code
_entity_poly.pdbx_strand_id
1 'polypeptide(L)'
;MSDVQRLFTEYKEAHQASDGSFDLGALIEQVSGGDRVELIALIDAYLERAPRRAFSAEEFRRSAAAPVAEAVQRSLAGQAGLWPALLPRLRNRARIKRADLVAELAERLGAQGQRDKVAGYYHQMEQGLLPASGVSDSVLEALGRIVGYGAAALRQAGELPAGGGLTSPLEAGPAFARTHDLATVADAAESPPATEPEQWDEVDRLFRGG
;
A
#
# COMPACT_ATOMS: atom_id res chain seq x y z
N MET A 1 32.49 -22.19 25.04
CA MET A 1 31.31 -21.42 24.62
C MET A 1 31.46 -21.22 23.12
N SER A 2 30.49 -21.64 22.30
CA SER A 2 30.60 -21.52 20.84
C SER A 2 30.41 -20.06 20.39
N ASP A 3 30.89 -19.72 19.20
CA ASP A 3 30.70 -18.38 18.63
C ASP A 3 29.21 -18.04 18.48
N VAL A 4 28.38 -19.02 18.11
CA VAL A 4 26.91 -18.91 18.07
C VAL A 4 26.34 -18.51 19.44
N GLN A 5 26.77 -19.16 20.52
CA GLN A 5 26.27 -18.86 21.87
C GLN A 5 26.70 -17.47 22.36
N ARG A 6 27.91 -17.04 21.99
CA ARG A 6 28.40 -15.69 22.28
C ARG A 6 27.56 -14.64 21.56
N LEU A 7 27.36 -14.79 20.26
CA LEU A 7 26.55 -13.86 19.45
C LEU A 7 25.08 -13.83 19.89
N PHE A 8 24.52 -14.98 20.25
CA PHE A 8 23.16 -15.03 20.79
C PHE A 8 23.03 -14.33 22.15
N THR A 9 24.06 -14.41 22.99
CA THR A 9 24.08 -13.68 24.27
C THR A 9 24.17 -12.17 24.04
N GLU A 10 25.07 -11.75 23.15
CA GLU A 10 25.22 -10.35 22.72
C GLU A 10 23.92 -9.79 22.13
N TYR A 11 23.21 -10.58 21.32
CA TYR A 11 21.89 -10.24 20.81
C TYR A 11 20.86 -10.01 21.93
N LYS A 12 20.79 -10.91 22.91
CA LYS A 12 19.83 -10.79 24.02
C LYS A 12 20.09 -9.54 24.85
N GLU A 13 21.35 -9.25 25.14
CA GLU A 13 21.76 -8.04 25.87
C GLU A 13 21.41 -6.79 25.08
N ALA A 14 21.74 -6.76 23.78
CA ALA A 14 21.43 -5.63 22.91
C ALA A 14 19.92 -5.42 22.73
N HIS A 15 19.12 -6.49 22.61
CA HIS A 15 17.66 -6.43 22.51
C HIS A 15 17.01 -5.93 23.82
N GLN A 16 17.62 -6.21 24.97
CA GLN A 16 17.12 -5.74 26.27
C GLN A 16 17.55 -4.30 26.57
N ALA A 17 18.74 -3.89 26.12
CA ALA A 17 19.30 -2.57 26.35
C ALA A 17 18.87 -1.52 25.31
N SER A 18 18.58 -1.93 24.07
CA SER A 18 18.32 -1.01 22.96
C SER A 18 16.84 -0.70 22.78
N ASP A 19 16.57 0.55 22.40
CA ASP A 19 15.28 1.06 21.93
C ASP A 19 14.93 0.58 20.49
N GLY A 20 15.48 -0.57 20.05
CA GLY A 20 15.30 -1.13 18.70
C GLY A 20 16.39 -0.77 17.66
N SER A 21 17.45 -0.05 18.04
CA SER A 21 18.54 0.37 17.14
C SER A 21 19.67 -0.68 17.00
N PHE A 22 19.34 -1.97 16.98
CA PHE A 22 20.33 -3.04 16.83
C PHE A 22 20.31 -3.59 15.39
N ASP A 23 21.48 -3.63 14.73
CA ASP A 23 21.60 -4.18 13.39
C ASP A 23 21.76 -5.71 13.45
N LEU A 24 20.64 -6.40 13.27
CA LEU A 24 20.58 -7.86 13.22
C LEU A 24 21.35 -8.44 12.03
N GLY A 25 21.42 -7.73 10.91
CA GLY A 25 22.12 -8.17 9.72
C GLY A 25 23.62 -8.28 9.97
N ALA A 26 24.21 -7.25 10.56
CA ALA A 26 25.62 -7.21 10.91
C ALA A 26 26.05 -8.32 11.89
N LEU A 27 25.15 -8.76 12.79
CA LEU A 27 25.43 -9.87 13.71
C LEU A 27 25.39 -11.23 13.00
N ILE A 28 24.38 -11.44 12.14
CA ILE A 28 24.19 -12.70 11.40
C ILE A 28 25.32 -12.91 10.38
N GLU A 29 25.88 -11.85 9.80
CA GLU A 29 26.99 -11.92 8.85
C GLU A 29 28.32 -12.40 9.48
N GLN A 30 28.45 -12.39 10.81
CA GLN A 30 29.66 -12.86 11.50
C GLN A 30 29.81 -14.39 11.50
N VAL A 31 28.73 -15.13 11.21
CA VAL A 31 28.71 -16.59 11.16
C VAL A 31 28.25 -17.08 9.78
N SER A 32 28.72 -18.25 9.38
CA SER A 32 28.48 -18.83 8.06
C SER A 32 27.98 -20.27 8.17
N GLY A 33 27.32 -20.77 7.14
CA GLY A 33 26.91 -22.17 7.07
C GLY A 33 25.91 -22.56 8.17
N GLY A 34 26.15 -23.71 8.81
CA GLY A 34 25.26 -24.27 9.84
C GLY A 34 25.07 -23.34 11.05
N ASP A 35 26.13 -22.67 11.48
CA ASP A 35 26.13 -21.75 12.62
C ASP A 35 25.22 -20.54 12.39
N ARG A 36 25.09 -20.09 11.13
CA ARG A 36 24.16 -19.02 10.75
C ARG A 36 22.71 -19.46 10.91
N VAL A 37 22.39 -20.68 10.48
CA VAL A 37 21.05 -21.25 10.61
C VAL A 37 20.70 -21.47 12.08
N GLU A 38 21.65 -21.96 12.87
CA GLU A 38 21.49 -22.16 14.31
C GLU A 38 21.26 -20.83 15.05
N LEU A 39 22.06 -19.79 14.75
CA LEU A 39 21.90 -18.47 15.36
C LEU A 39 20.52 -17.86 15.04
N ILE A 40 20.06 -17.96 13.79
CA ILE A 40 18.72 -17.47 13.38
C ILE A 40 17.63 -18.22 14.16
N ALA A 41 17.70 -19.54 14.25
CA ALA A 41 16.70 -20.33 14.96
C ALA A 41 16.64 -20.00 16.46
N LEU A 42 17.78 -19.73 17.10
CA LEU A 42 17.84 -19.28 18.50
C LEU A 42 17.23 -17.90 18.70
N ILE A 43 17.49 -16.97 17.76
CA ILE A 43 16.92 -15.62 17.77
C ILE A 43 15.41 -15.67 17.61
N ASP A 44 14.90 -16.45 16.65
CA ASP A 44 13.46 -16.63 16.43
C ASP A 44 12.77 -17.19 17.69
N ALA A 45 13.31 -18.26 18.27
CA ALA A 45 12.76 -18.87 19.48
C ALA A 45 12.80 -17.93 20.70
N TYR A 46 13.80 -17.03 20.76
CA TYR A 46 13.84 -15.97 21.77
C TYR A 46 12.75 -14.93 21.54
N LEU A 47 12.60 -14.43 20.31
CA LEU A 47 11.62 -13.40 19.96
C LEU A 47 10.17 -13.86 20.18
N GLU A 48 9.88 -15.15 19.98
CA GLU A 48 8.57 -15.73 20.30
C GLU A 48 8.19 -15.60 21.78
N ARG A 49 9.19 -15.64 22.67
CA ARG A 49 9.01 -15.66 24.13
C ARG A 49 9.34 -14.33 24.79
N ALA A 50 10.08 -13.47 24.10
CA ALA A 50 10.48 -12.18 24.61
C ALA A 50 9.23 -11.32 24.89
N PRO A 51 9.19 -10.60 26.03
CA PRO A 51 8.08 -9.71 26.33
C PRO A 51 7.99 -8.67 25.22
N ARG A 52 6.85 -8.65 24.52
CA ARG A 52 6.60 -7.67 23.48
C ARG A 52 6.52 -6.29 24.13
N ARG A 53 7.29 -5.33 23.62
CA ARG A 53 7.14 -3.93 24.01
C ARG A 53 5.70 -3.51 23.72
N ALA A 54 5.08 -2.83 24.68
CA ALA A 54 3.77 -2.23 24.44
C ALA A 54 3.90 -1.21 23.30
N PHE A 55 3.07 -1.36 22.28
CA PHE A 55 3.04 -0.41 21.18
C PHE A 55 2.67 0.98 21.71
N SER A 56 3.54 1.96 21.44
CA SER A 56 3.25 3.38 21.70
C SER A 56 2.91 4.08 20.39
N ALA A 57 1.66 4.48 20.24
CA ALA A 57 1.21 5.27 19.09
C ALA A 57 1.97 6.59 18.96
N GLU A 58 2.43 7.16 20.07
CA GLU A 58 3.14 8.43 20.10
C GLU A 58 4.59 8.30 19.60
N GLU A 59 5.29 7.24 20.01
CA GLU A 59 6.65 6.92 19.53
C GLU A 59 6.62 6.54 18.05
N PHE A 60 5.65 5.72 17.66
CA PHE A 60 5.46 5.31 16.28
C PHE A 60 5.26 6.52 15.35
N ARG A 61 4.36 7.45 15.70
CA ARG A 61 4.11 8.67 14.89
C ARG A 61 5.35 9.55 14.69
N ARG A 62 6.32 9.51 15.63
CA ARG A 62 7.58 10.26 15.52
C ARG A 62 8.68 9.51 14.77
N SER A 63 8.47 8.23 14.48
CA SER A 63 9.44 7.38 13.79
C SER A 63 9.47 7.64 12.28
N ALA A 64 10.60 7.32 11.64
CA ALA A 64 10.73 7.32 10.19
C ALA A 64 9.82 6.28 9.49
N ALA A 65 9.25 5.34 10.24
CA ALA A 65 8.36 4.30 9.71
C ALA A 65 6.91 4.78 9.54
N ALA A 66 6.47 5.85 10.23
CA ALA A 66 5.09 6.32 10.17
C ALA A 66 4.62 6.70 8.76
N PRO A 67 5.38 7.49 7.95
CA PRO A 67 4.94 7.85 6.60
C PRO A 67 4.84 6.63 5.66
N VAL A 68 5.72 5.65 5.85
CA VAL A 68 5.71 4.40 5.06
C VAL A 68 4.51 3.55 5.43
N ALA A 69 4.24 3.39 6.72
CA ALA A 69 3.08 2.64 7.20
C ALA A 69 1.75 3.30 6.82
N GLU A 70 1.64 4.64 6.85
CA GLU A 70 0.45 5.36 6.37
C GLU A 70 0.26 5.22 4.85
N ALA A 71 1.34 5.25 4.08
CA ALA A 71 1.27 5.01 2.64
C ALA A 71 0.82 3.57 2.33
N VAL A 72 1.35 2.60 3.07
CA VAL A 72 0.90 1.20 3.00
C VAL A 72 -0.55 1.11 3.43
N GLN A 73 -0.95 1.58 4.60
CA GLN A 73 -2.33 1.50 5.09
C GLN A 73 -3.35 2.17 4.15
N ARG A 74 -3.02 3.29 3.51
CA ARG A 74 -3.88 3.90 2.47
C ARG A 74 -3.97 3.06 1.21
N SER A 75 -2.86 2.45 0.80
CA SER A 75 -2.89 1.43 -0.24
C SER A 75 -3.78 0.27 0.20
N LEU A 76 -3.68 -0.16 1.47
CA LEU A 76 -4.43 -1.30 2.00
C LEU A 76 -5.94 -1.07 2.15
N ALA A 77 -6.34 0.16 2.46
CA ALA A 77 -7.74 0.56 2.60
C ALA A 77 -8.38 1.00 1.27
N GLY A 78 -7.58 1.20 0.21
CA GLY A 78 -8.03 1.72 -1.07
C GLY A 78 -8.42 0.65 -2.09
N GLN A 79 -9.26 1.03 -3.06
CA GLN A 79 -9.65 0.16 -4.20
C GLN A 79 -8.62 0.20 -5.35
N ALA A 80 -7.46 0.81 -5.11
CA ALA A 80 -6.42 1.09 -6.09
C ALA A 80 -5.18 0.18 -5.97
N GLY A 81 -5.27 -0.87 -5.15
CA GLY A 81 -4.17 -1.79 -4.88
C GLY A 81 -2.91 -1.06 -4.41
N LEU A 82 -1.77 -1.39 -5.00
CA LEU A 82 -0.44 -0.86 -4.68
C LEU A 82 -0.10 0.47 -5.35
N TRP A 83 -0.98 1.05 -6.17
CA TRP A 83 -0.71 2.32 -6.86
C TRP A 83 -0.25 3.47 -5.96
N PRO A 84 -0.82 3.69 -4.76
CA PRO A 84 -0.40 4.79 -3.89
C PRO A 84 1.06 4.70 -3.44
N ALA A 85 1.59 3.49 -3.35
CA ALA A 85 3.00 3.25 -3.03
C ALA A 85 3.88 3.21 -4.30
N LEU A 86 3.36 2.67 -5.40
CA LEU A 86 4.13 2.43 -6.63
C LEU A 86 4.30 3.69 -7.49
N LEU A 87 3.22 4.40 -7.79
CA LEU A 87 3.22 5.51 -8.76
C LEU A 87 4.15 6.67 -8.34
N PRO A 88 4.16 7.13 -7.08
CA PRO A 88 5.11 8.17 -6.65
C PRO A 88 6.57 7.72 -6.80
N ARG A 89 6.86 6.44 -6.54
CA ARG A 89 8.23 5.88 -6.67
C ARG A 89 8.66 5.81 -8.13
N LEU A 90 7.79 5.36 -9.03
CA LEU A 90 8.06 5.32 -10.47
C LEU A 90 8.30 6.73 -11.02
N ARG A 91 7.44 7.69 -10.65
CA ARG A 91 7.60 9.10 -11.03
C ARG A 91 8.93 9.68 -10.54
N ASN A 92 9.28 9.45 -9.27
CA ASN A 92 10.54 9.93 -8.70
C ASN A 92 11.76 9.26 -9.37
N ARG A 93 11.68 7.97 -9.69
CA ARG A 93 12.73 7.25 -10.43
C ARG A 93 12.92 7.81 -11.85
N ALA A 94 11.83 8.14 -12.53
CA ALA A 94 11.83 8.79 -13.84
C ALA A 94 12.26 10.27 -13.77
N ARG A 95 12.42 10.84 -12.56
CA ARG A 95 12.78 12.24 -12.31
C ARG A 95 11.86 13.25 -13.01
N ILE A 96 10.58 12.89 -13.19
CA ILE A 96 9.58 13.74 -13.84
C ILE A 96 8.71 14.44 -12.79
N LYS A 97 8.45 15.74 -12.99
CA LYS A 97 7.51 16.46 -12.13
C LYS A 97 6.09 16.02 -12.45
N ARG A 98 5.20 16.08 -11.46
CA ARG A 98 3.79 15.70 -11.65
C ARG A 98 3.11 16.51 -12.77
N ALA A 99 3.37 17.80 -12.86
CA ALA A 99 2.79 18.65 -13.90
C ALA A 99 3.21 18.21 -15.31
N ASP A 100 4.46 17.79 -15.47
CA ASP A 100 5.01 17.33 -16.76
C ASP A 100 4.44 15.96 -17.14
N LEU A 101 4.37 15.03 -16.18
CA LEU A 101 3.73 13.72 -16.37
C LEU A 101 2.29 13.87 -16.81
N VAL A 102 1.53 14.75 -16.15
CA VAL A 102 0.12 15.01 -16.51
C VAL A 102 0.00 15.64 -17.89
N ALA A 103 0.93 16.53 -18.28
CA ALA A 103 0.93 17.11 -19.62
C ALA A 103 1.08 16.04 -20.69
N GLU A 104 2.09 15.18 -20.52
CA GLU A 104 2.41 14.12 -21.46
C GLU A 104 1.31 13.05 -21.48
N LEU A 105 0.72 12.74 -20.32
CA LEU A 105 -0.40 11.82 -20.23
C LEU A 105 -1.64 12.37 -20.96
N ALA A 106 -1.97 13.65 -20.75
CA ALA A 106 -3.08 14.29 -21.45
C ALA A 106 -2.86 14.33 -22.97
N GLU A 107 -1.63 14.59 -23.42
CA GLU A 107 -1.27 14.58 -24.84
C GLU A 107 -1.44 13.19 -25.47
N ARG A 108 -0.91 12.15 -24.82
CA ARG A 108 -1.00 10.76 -25.30
C ARG A 108 -2.44 10.24 -25.34
N LEU A 109 -3.31 10.77 -24.49
CA LEU A 109 -4.74 10.43 -24.44
C LEU A 109 -5.61 11.32 -25.33
N GLY A 110 -5.04 12.28 -26.06
CA GLY A 110 -5.83 13.24 -26.87
C GLY A 110 -6.68 14.20 -26.03
N ALA A 111 -6.37 14.34 -24.74
CA ALA A 111 -7.14 15.09 -23.76
C ALA A 111 -6.44 16.40 -23.33
N GLN A 112 -5.65 17.04 -24.22
CA GLN A 112 -4.88 18.25 -23.91
C GLN A 112 -5.76 19.39 -23.37
N GLY A 113 -6.98 19.53 -23.89
CA GLY A 113 -7.97 20.51 -23.44
C GLY A 113 -8.59 20.22 -22.06
N GLN A 114 -8.35 19.03 -21.51
CA GLN A 114 -8.89 18.55 -20.22
C GLN A 114 -7.77 18.20 -19.23
N ARG A 115 -6.61 18.86 -19.35
CA ARG A 115 -5.41 18.57 -18.56
C ARG A 115 -5.65 18.61 -17.05
N ASP A 116 -6.44 19.55 -16.56
CA ASP A 116 -6.74 19.67 -15.12
C ASP A 116 -7.54 18.46 -14.61
N LYS A 117 -8.42 17.91 -15.46
CA LYS A 117 -9.20 16.71 -15.16
C LYS A 117 -8.30 15.48 -15.09
N VAL A 118 -7.40 15.33 -16.06
CA VAL A 118 -6.35 14.29 -16.03
C VAL A 118 -5.46 14.45 -14.78
N ALA A 119 -5.13 15.68 -14.38
CA ALA A 119 -4.37 15.96 -13.17
C ALA A 119 -5.10 15.50 -11.89
N GLY A 120 -6.42 15.68 -11.85
CA GLY A 120 -7.30 15.23 -10.79
C GLY A 120 -7.37 13.71 -10.71
N TYR A 121 -7.57 13.02 -11.83
CA TYR A 121 -7.58 11.56 -11.86
C TYR A 121 -6.24 10.93 -11.50
N TYR A 122 -5.14 11.46 -12.06
CA TYR A 122 -3.81 11.01 -11.67
C TYR A 122 -3.55 11.23 -10.16
N HIS A 123 -4.08 12.33 -9.58
CA HIS A 123 -4.00 12.53 -8.13
C HIS A 123 -4.70 11.42 -7.36
N GLN A 124 -5.93 11.09 -7.77
CA GLN A 124 -6.76 10.08 -7.13
C GLN A 124 -6.09 8.71 -7.23
N MET A 125 -5.39 8.41 -8.33
CA MET A 125 -4.55 7.21 -8.45
C MET A 125 -3.39 7.20 -7.45
N GLU A 126 -2.62 8.29 -7.35
CA GLU A 126 -1.51 8.40 -6.38
C GLU A 126 -2.01 8.35 -4.91
N GLN A 127 -3.26 8.74 -4.64
CA GLN A 127 -3.87 8.71 -3.31
C GLN A 127 -4.63 7.42 -2.99
N GLY A 128 -4.89 6.59 -4.01
CA GLY A 128 -5.66 5.36 -3.88
C GLY A 128 -7.18 5.54 -3.80
N LEU A 129 -7.65 6.70 -4.25
CA LEU A 129 -9.08 7.07 -4.28
C LEU A 129 -9.77 6.63 -5.57
N LEU A 130 -9.01 6.30 -6.62
CA LEU A 130 -9.55 5.82 -7.89
C LEU A 130 -9.53 4.28 -7.94
N PRO A 131 -10.68 3.59 -8.11
CA PRO A 131 -10.72 2.15 -8.25
C PRO A 131 -9.92 1.68 -9.47
N ALA A 132 -9.04 0.69 -9.28
CA ALA A 132 -8.17 0.24 -10.37
C ALA A 132 -8.94 -0.37 -11.55
N SER A 133 -10.06 -1.03 -11.27
CA SER A 133 -10.94 -1.65 -12.27
C SER A 133 -11.59 -0.64 -13.23
N GLY A 134 -11.69 0.63 -12.86
CA GLY A 134 -12.29 1.67 -13.71
C GLY A 134 -11.30 2.29 -14.69
N VAL A 135 -10.00 2.04 -14.54
CA VAL A 135 -8.96 2.66 -15.37
C VAL A 135 -8.68 1.80 -16.60
N SER A 136 -8.92 2.39 -17.77
CA SER A 136 -8.73 1.74 -19.06
C SER A 136 -7.28 1.36 -19.37
N ASP A 137 -7.10 0.35 -20.23
CA ASP A 137 -5.80 -0.10 -20.74
C ASP A 137 -5.00 1.04 -21.35
N SER A 138 -5.66 1.91 -22.11
CA SER A 138 -5.03 3.04 -22.79
C SER A 138 -4.37 4.01 -21.83
N VAL A 139 -4.97 4.27 -20.65
CA VAL A 139 -4.37 5.09 -19.60
C VAL A 139 -3.13 4.39 -19.03
N LEU A 140 -3.22 3.09 -18.73
CA LEU A 140 -2.10 2.34 -18.15
C LEU A 140 -0.93 2.19 -19.13
N GLU A 141 -1.22 2.04 -20.42
CA GLU A 141 -0.22 2.04 -21.49
C GLU A 141 0.48 3.40 -21.62
N ALA A 142 -0.29 4.49 -21.67
CA ALA A 142 0.25 5.82 -21.76
C ALA A 142 1.14 6.14 -20.54
N LEU A 143 0.64 5.85 -19.33
CA LEU A 143 1.38 6.04 -18.09
C LEU A 143 2.65 5.19 -18.05
N GLY A 144 2.54 3.92 -18.43
CA GLY A 144 3.67 2.99 -18.48
C GLY A 144 4.80 3.48 -19.40
N ARG A 145 4.46 4.04 -20.57
CA ARG A 145 5.44 4.64 -21.48
C ARG A 145 6.16 5.85 -20.88
N ILE A 146 5.46 6.68 -20.11
CA ILE A 146 6.04 7.87 -19.45
C ILE A 146 7.02 7.47 -18.34
N VAL A 147 6.62 6.52 -17.49
CA VAL A 147 7.41 6.14 -16.31
C VAL A 147 8.38 4.97 -16.55
N GLY A 148 8.41 4.43 -17.77
CA GLY A 148 9.26 3.29 -18.14
C GLY A 148 8.86 1.98 -17.44
N TYR A 149 7.55 1.75 -17.29
CA TYR A 149 7.00 0.57 -16.61
C TYR A 149 5.91 -0.09 -17.48
N GLY A 150 5.73 -1.41 -17.36
CA GLY A 150 4.78 -2.14 -18.21
C GLY A 150 3.33 -1.89 -17.81
N ALA A 151 2.42 -1.67 -18.77
CA ALA A 151 0.98 -1.48 -18.52
C ALA A 151 0.35 -2.67 -17.77
N ALA A 152 0.70 -3.90 -18.17
CA ALA A 152 0.24 -5.12 -17.48
C ALA A 152 0.71 -5.18 -16.02
N ALA A 153 1.94 -4.73 -15.74
CA ALA A 153 2.46 -4.66 -14.39
C ALA A 153 1.78 -3.56 -13.56
N LEU A 154 1.44 -2.42 -14.18
CA LEU A 154 0.61 -1.40 -13.54
C LEU A 154 -0.79 -1.93 -13.23
N ARG A 155 -1.42 -2.65 -14.15
CA ARG A 155 -2.73 -3.29 -13.92
C ARG A 155 -2.67 -4.26 -12.76
N GLN A 156 -1.73 -5.19 -12.79
CA GLN A 156 -1.54 -6.15 -11.70
C GLN A 156 -1.30 -5.44 -10.36
N ALA A 157 -0.52 -4.36 -10.34
CA ALA A 157 -0.31 -3.57 -9.12
C ALA A 157 -1.60 -2.93 -8.59
N GLY A 158 -2.54 -2.53 -9.47
CA GLY A 158 -3.83 -1.98 -9.08
C GLY A 158 -4.83 -3.04 -8.63
N GLU A 159 -4.74 -4.25 -9.16
CA GLU A 159 -5.60 -5.40 -8.83
C GLU A 159 -5.13 -6.17 -7.60
N LEU A 160 -3.85 -6.07 -7.24
CA LEU A 160 -3.32 -6.73 -6.07
C LEU A 160 -4.10 -6.27 -4.84
N PRO A 161 -4.72 -7.22 -4.10
CA PRO A 161 -5.37 -6.88 -2.85
C PRO A 161 -4.29 -6.30 -1.97
N ALA A 162 -4.45 -5.03 -1.63
CA ALA A 162 -3.56 -4.34 -0.73
C ALA A 162 -3.87 -4.83 0.69
N GLY A 163 -3.80 -6.12 0.96
CA GLY A 163 -4.39 -6.64 2.19
C GLY A 163 -4.68 -8.11 2.10
N GLY A 164 -3.65 -8.89 1.71
CA GLY A 164 -3.53 -10.22 2.25
C GLY A 164 -3.26 -10.09 3.75
N GLY A 165 -4.32 -9.84 4.54
CA GLY A 165 -4.35 -10.51 5.83
C GLY A 165 -4.09 -11.98 5.52
N LEU A 166 -3.07 -12.56 6.12
CA LEU A 166 -3.05 -14.00 6.28
C LEU A 166 -4.34 -14.32 7.05
N THR A 167 -5.42 -14.61 6.32
CA THR A 167 -6.41 -15.53 6.85
C THR A 167 -5.62 -16.82 7.02
N SER A 168 -5.09 -16.98 8.23
CA SER A 168 -4.58 -18.27 8.69
C SER A 168 -5.61 -19.31 8.26
N PRO A 169 -5.22 -20.41 7.58
CA PRO A 169 -6.14 -21.49 7.22
C PRO A 169 -6.75 -22.23 8.44
N LEU A 170 -6.56 -21.70 9.64
CA LEU A 170 -7.01 -22.23 10.92
C LEU A 170 -7.87 -21.15 11.57
N GLU A 171 -9.14 -21.11 11.19
CA GLU A 171 -10.32 -20.56 11.90
C GLU A 171 -11.43 -20.30 10.85
N ALA A 172 -11.82 -21.35 10.14
CA ALA A 172 -13.13 -21.40 9.49
C ALA A 172 -14.20 -21.65 10.57
N GLY A 173 -14.47 -20.62 11.37
CA GLY A 173 -15.66 -20.54 12.23
C GLY A 173 -16.86 -20.01 11.42
N PRO A 174 -18.10 -20.42 11.74
CA PRO A 174 -19.24 -20.26 10.86
C PRO A 174 -19.62 -18.79 10.64
N ALA A 175 -19.97 -18.49 9.39
CA ALA A 175 -20.46 -17.21 8.92
C ALA A 175 -21.66 -16.72 9.75
N PHE A 176 -21.49 -15.58 10.42
CA PHE A 176 -22.62 -14.82 10.96
C PHE A 176 -23.19 -13.92 9.87
N ALA A 177 -24.25 -14.40 9.22
CA ALA A 177 -25.21 -13.53 8.56
C ALA A 177 -25.89 -12.66 9.62
N ARG A 178 -25.80 -11.33 9.50
CA ARG A 178 -26.74 -10.42 10.17
C ARG A 178 -27.78 -9.97 9.17
N THR A 179 -28.91 -10.66 9.18
CA THR A 179 -30.19 -10.06 8.86
C THR A 179 -30.65 -9.28 10.10
N HIS A 180 -30.94 -7.99 9.95
CA HIS A 180 -31.92 -7.33 10.80
C HIS A 180 -32.76 -6.39 9.94
N ASP A 181 -33.99 -6.83 9.75
CA ASP A 181 -35.18 -6.05 9.50
C ASP A 181 -35.45 -5.13 10.69
N LEU A 182 -35.62 -3.84 10.45
CA LEU A 182 -36.39 -2.92 11.27
C LEU A 182 -37.00 -1.83 10.37
N ALA A 183 -38.27 -2.05 10.04
CA ALA A 183 -39.40 -1.12 10.16
C ALA A 183 -39.18 0.35 9.76
N THR A 184 -39.90 0.70 8.70
CA THR A 184 -40.43 2.00 8.29
C THR A 184 -40.74 2.97 9.45
N VAL A 185 -40.10 4.13 9.42
CA VAL A 185 -40.71 5.41 9.81
C VAL A 185 -40.38 6.41 8.71
N ALA A 186 -41.42 6.80 7.97
CA ALA A 186 -41.39 7.92 7.07
C ALA A 186 -41.38 9.20 7.91
N ASP A 187 -40.38 10.05 7.70
CA ASP A 187 -40.54 11.48 7.87
C ASP A 187 -39.74 12.22 6.80
N ALA A 188 -40.37 13.26 6.26
CA ALA A 188 -39.98 13.96 5.06
C ALA A 188 -38.76 14.86 5.32
N ALA A 189 -37.68 14.60 4.59
CA ALA A 189 -36.59 15.55 4.39
C ALA A 189 -36.33 15.66 2.88
N GLU A 190 -36.90 16.72 2.31
CA GLU A 190 -36.46 17.47 1.13
C GLU A 190 -35.40 16.79 0.26
N SER A 191 -35.84 16.23 -0.87
CA SER A 191 -34.94 15.73 -1.90
C SER A 191 -34.01 16.86 -2.36
N PRO A 192 -32.67 16.73 -2.25
CA PRO A 192 -31.79 17.60 -3.00
C PRO A 192 -32.10 17.43 -4.50
N PRO A 193 -32.01 18.51 -5.31
CA PRO A 193 -32.33 18.43 -6.72
C PRO A 193 -31.53 17.30 -7.36
N ALA A 194 -32.22 16.44 -8.10
CA ALA A 194 -31.60 15.41 -8.91
C ALA A 194 -30.53 16.07 -9.79
N THR A 195 -29.27 15.82 -9.45
CA THR A 195 -28.15 16.17 -10.31
C THR A 195 -28.41 15.44 -11.63
N GLU A 196 -28.55 16.21 -12.70
CA GLU A 196 -28.66 15.67 -14.06
C GLU A 196 -27.57 14.60 -14.23
N PRO A 197 -27.83 13.47 -14.93
CA PRO A 197 -26.81 12.47 -15.16
C PRO A 197 -25.66 13.16 -15.89
N GLU A 198 -24.58 13.43 -15.15
CA GLU A 198 -23.39 14.09 -15.63
C GLU A 198 -22.91 13.27 -16.82
N GLN A 199 -23.08 13.79 -18.04
CA GLN A 199 -22.70 13.06 -19.24
C GLN A 199 -21.20 12.83 -19.18
N TRP A 200 -20.80 11.60 -18.88
CA TRP A 200 -19.40 11.22 -18.77
C TRP A 200 -18.69 11.58 -20.06
N ASP A 201 -17.75 12.50 -19.94
CA ASP A 201 -16.88 12.84 -21.05
C ASP A 201 -15.88 11.72 -21.32
N GLU A 202 -15.10 11.90 -22.37
CA GLU A 202 -14.13 10.90 -22.81
C GLU A 202 -13.08 10.61 -21.73
N VAL A 203 -12.68 11.61 -20.94
CA VAL A 203 -11.71 11.43 -19.84
C VAL A 203 -12.34 10.64 -18.70
N ASP A 204 -13.60 10.87 -18.35
CA ASP A 204 -14.30 10.05 -17.36
C ASP A 204 -14.36 8.59 -17.78
N ARG A 205 -14.64 8.31 -19.05
CA ARG A 205 -14.65 6.93 -19.56
C ARG A 205 -13.28 6.29 -19.48
N LEU A 206 -12.20 7.04 -19.75
CA LEU A 206 -10.84 6.51 -19.67
C LEU A 206 -10.40 6.14 -18.25
N PHE A 207 -10.86 6.89 -17.23
CA PHE A 207 -10.40 6.73 -15.84
C PHE A 207 -11.42 6.04 -14.91
N ARG A 208 -12.70 5.96 -15.30
CA ARG A 208 -13.78 5.33 -14.52
C ARG A 208 -14.62 4.33 -15.30
N GLY A 209 -14.45 4.24 -16.62
CA GLY A 209 -15.32 3.48 -17.51
C GLY A 209 -15.01 1.99 -17.62
N GLY A 210 -13.80 1.55 -17.23
CA GLY A 210 -13.40 0.13 -17.23
C GLY A 210 -13.44 -0.53 -18.61
#